data_AF-A0A161ZY34-F1
#
_entry.id   AF-A0A161ZY34-F1
#
_cell.length_a   1.000
_cell.length_b   1.000
_cell.length_c   1.000
_cell.angle_alpha   90.00
_cell.angle_beta   90.00
_cell.angle_gamma   90.00
#
_symmetry.space_group_name_H-M   'P 1'
#
loop_
_entity.id
_entity.type
_entity.pdbx_description
1 polymer ?
#
loop_
_entity_poly.entity_id
_entity_poly.type
_entity_poly.pdbx_seq_one_letter_code
_entity_poly.pdbx_strand_id
1 'polypeptide(L)' 'MFGHSIYVRKGYHLSKPKLAHELVHVLQIERACLDKVVSLHFSDLAQYGYNDAPLEVEAFEANRNYSQSW' A
#
# COMPACT_ATOMS: atom_id res chain seq x y z
N MET A 1 -9.12 8.23 15.94
CA MET A 1 -9.03 8.21 14.46
C MET A 1 -7.54 8.20 14.12
N PHE A 2 -7.02 7.24 13.34
CA PHE A 2 -5.56 7.11 13.11
C PHE A 2 -5.00 8.02 12.00
N GLY A 3 -5.78 8.90 11.37
CA GLY A 3 -5.27 9.82 10.32
C GLY A 3 -4.52 9.08 9.21
N HIS A 4 -3.50 9.73 8.62
CA HIS A 4 -2.57 9.14 7.65
C HIS A 4 -1.36 8.51 8.37
N SER A 5 -1.57 7.40 9.08
CA SER A 5 -0.50 6.70 9.80
C SER A 5 -0.07 5.43 9.07
N ILE A 6 1.23 5.25 8.89
CA ILE A 6 1.82 3.99 8.43
C ILE A 6 2.34 3.24 9.65
N TYR A 7 1.80 2.05 9.90
CA TYR A 7 2.26 1.18 10.96
C TYR A 7 3.20 0.11 10.41
N VAL A 8 4.42 0.06 10.93
CA VAL A 8 5.41 -0.95 10.56
C VAL A 8 5.67 -1.86 11.75
N ARG A 9 5.48 -3.18 11.55
CA ARG A 9 5.74 -4.18 12.59
C ARG A 9 7.21 -4.11 13.05
N LYS A 10 7.43 -4.17 14.36
CA LYS A 10 8.78 -4.26 14.94
C LYS A 10 9.59 -5.40 14.30
N GLY A 11 10.79 -5.10 13.82
CA GLY A 11 11.68 -6.04 13.13
C GLY A 11 11.45 -6.14 11.61
N TYR A 12 10.45 -5.46 11.06
CA TYR A 12 10.27 -5.35 9.62
C TYR A 12 11.19 -4.25 9.05
N HIS A 13 11.99 -4.60 8.04
CA HIS A 13 12.83 -3.64 7.34
C HIS A 13 12.00 -2.83 6.34
N LEU A 14 11.71 -1.58 6.71
CA LEU A 14 11.07 -0.60 5.85
C LEU A 14 12.12 0.11 4.99
N SER A 15 12.26 -0.31 3.74
CA SER A 15 13.09 0.38 2.75
C SER A 15 12.31 1.53 2.10
N LYS A 16 13.01 2.45 1.44
CA LYS A 16 12.39 3.56 0.69
C LYS A 16 11.35 3.10 -0.34
N PRO A 17 11.59 2.05 -1.16
CA PRO A 17 10.57 1.51 -2.05
C PRO A 17 9.32 1.10 -1.28
N LYS A 18 9.48 0.30 -0.23
CA LYS A 18 8.36 -0.19 0.60
C LYS A 18 7.58 0.94 1.23
N LEU A 19 8.25 1.99 1.71
CA LEU A 19 7.58 3.18 2.20
C LEU A 19 6.77 3.88 1.09
N ALA A 20 7.31 3.98 -0.13
CA ALA A 20 6.59 4.56 -1.26
C ALA A 20 5.33 3.75 -1.62
N HIS A 21 5.40 2.42 -1.52
CA HIS A 21 4.24 1.54 -1.67
C HIS A 21 3.16 1.84 -0.62
N GLU A 22 3.51 1.91 0.67
CA GLU A 22 2.54 2.24 1.72
C GLU A 22 1.91 3.64 1.54
N LEU A 23 2.67 4.61 1.01
CA LEU A 23 2.15 5.94 0.68
C LEU A 23 1.13 5.91 -0.46
N VAL A 24 1.20 4.94 -1.38
CA VAL A 24 0.16 4.75 -2.40
C VAL A 24 -1.15 4.31 -1.74
N HIS A 25 -1.12 3.44 -0.74
CA HIS A 25 -2.34 3.08 0.00
C HIS A 25 -2.94 4.26 0.75
N VAL A 26 -2.12 5.15 1.30
CA VAL A 26 -2.58 6.43 1.87
C VAL A 26 -3.29 7.26 0.81
N LEU A 27 -2.69 7.42 -0.37
CA LEU A 27 -3.29 8.17 -1.49
C LEU A 27 -4.59 7.53 -2.00
N GLN A 28 -4.67 6.19 -2.06
CA GLN A 28 -5.89 5.47 -2.43
C GLN A 28 -7.02 5.78 -1.44
N ILE A 29 -6.72 5.84 -0.14
CA ILE A 29 -7.67 6.24 0.91
C ILE A 29 -8.09 7.71 0.73
N GLU A 30 -7.15 8.62 0.46
CA GLU A 30 -7.44 10.04 0.23
C GLU A 30 -8.33 10.29 -0.99
N ARG A 31 -8.14 9.51 -2.07
CA ARG A 31 -8.98 9.56 -3.28
C ARG A 31 -10.41 9.01 -3.06
N ALA A 32 -10.63 8.30 -1.96
CA ALA A 32 -11.90 7.67 -1.63
C ALA A 32 -12.21 7.82 -0.13
N CYS A 33 -12.35 6.72 0.59
CA CYS A 33 -12.45 6.69 2.04
C CYS A 33 -11.93 5.34 2.57
N LEU A 34 -11.53 5.32 3.85
CA LEU A 34 -10.90 4.15 4.48
C LEU A 34 -11.75 2.89 4.34
N ASP A 35 -13.03 2.94 4.72
CA ASP A 35 -13.91 1.77 4.73
C ASP A 35 -14.04 1.13 3.33
N LYS A 36 -14.13 1.96 2.29
CA LYS A 36 -14.24 1.50 0.91
C LYS A 36 -12.94 0.86 0.44
N VAL A 37 -11.80 1.50 0.68
CA VAL A 37 -10.50 0.99 0.25
C VAL A 37 -10.17 -0.31 0.96
N VAL A 38 -10.36 -0.39 2.29
CA VAL A 38 -10.10 -1.61 3.05
C VAL A 38 -10.99 -2.76 2.59
N SER A 39 -12.29 -2.51 2.39
CA SER A 39 -13.23 -3.55 1.93
C SER A 39 -12.85 -4.07 0.54
N LEU A 40 -12.52 -3.16 -0.39
CA LEU A 40 -12.09 -3.53 -1.73
C LEU A 40 -10.76 -4.30 -1.69
N HIS A 41 -9.80 -3.82 -0.90
CA HIS A 41 -8.48 -4.42 -0.79
C HIS A 41 -8.56 -5.88 -0.31
N PHE A 42 -9.32 -6.17 0.74
CA PHE A 42 -9.51 -7.56 1.18
C PHE A 42 -10.23 -8.43 0.15
N SER A 43 -11.21 -7.87 -0.57
CA SER A 43 -11.88 -8.59 -1.66
C SER A 43 -10.92 -8.93 -2.79
N ASP A 44 -10.10 -7.96 -3.22
CA ASP A 44 -9.11 -8.12 -4.28
C ASP A 44 -8.03 -9.13 -3.88
N LEU A 45 -7.54 -9.08 -2.64
CA LEU A 45 -6.58 -10.05 -2.12
C LEU A 45 -7.15 -11.47 -2.11
N ALA A 46 -8.43 -11.64 -1.76
CA ALA A 46 -9.08 -12.94 -1.76
C ALA A 46 -9.29 -13.49 -3.19
N GLN A 47 -9.54 -12.61 -4.16
CA GLN A 47 -9.82 -13.00 -5.54
C GLN A 47 -8.54 -13.22 -6.37
N TYR A 48 -7.55 -12.35 -6.23
CA TYR A 48 -6.37 -12.28 -7.10
C TYR A 48 -5.07 -12.63 -6.38
N GLY A 49 -5.05 -12.63 -5.05
CA GLY A 49 -3.82 -12.75 -4.26
C GLY A 49 -3.03 -11.46 -4.19
N TYR A 50 -1.95 -11.46 -3.38
CA TYR A 50 -1.20 -10.25 -3.03
C TYR A 50 -0.52 -9.55 -4.22
N ASN A 51 0.10 -10.31 -5.13
CA ASN A 51 0.90 -9.72 -6.20
C ASN A 51 0.05 -9.14 -7.35
N ASP A 52 -1.17 -9.65 -7.52
CA ASP A 52 -2.02 -9.35 -8.68
C ASP A 52 -3.28 -8.54 -8.30
N ALA A 53 -3.48 -8.25 -7.01
CA ALA A 53 -4.58 -7.39 -6.56
C ALA A 53 -4.43 -5.97 -7.14
N PRO A 54 -5.50 -5.39 -7.76
CA PRO A 54 -5.41 -4.09 -8.42
C PRO A 54 -4.79 -2.96 -7.59
N LEU A 55 -5.15 -2.86 -6.30
CA LEU A 55 -4.59 -1.84 -5.40
C LEU A 55 -3.11 -2.07 -5.08
N GLU A 56 -2.67 -3.34 -5.05
CA GLU A 56 -1.27 -3.71 -4.83
C GLU A 56 -0.44 -3.45 -6.09
N VAL A 57 -0.97 -3.75 -7.27
CA VAL A 57 -0.30 -3.47 -8.56
C VAL A 57 0.03 -1.99 -8.68
N GLU A 58 -0.90 -1.08 -8.38
CA GLU A 58 -0.63 0.36 -8.34
C GLU A 58 0.50 0.70 -7.35
N ALA A 59 0.45 0.13 -6.14
CA ALA A 59 1.46 0.36 -5.12
C ALA A 59 2.84 -0.22 -5.48
N PHE A 60 2.90 -1.33 -6.22
CA PHE A 60 4.14 -1.91 -6.75
C PHE A 60 4.80 -1.03 -7.81
N GLU A 61 4.06 -0.22 -8.57
CA GLU A 61 4.66 0.73 -9.49
C GLU A 61 5.52 1.77 -8.74
N ALA A 62 5.07 2.20 -7.54
CA ALA A 62 5.85 3.10 -6.70
C ALA A 62 7.15 2.45 -6.20
N ASN A 63 7.14 1.15 -5.88
CA ASN A 63 8.37 0.43 -5.52
C ASN A 63 9.43 0.54 -6.64
N ARG A 64 9.01 0.45 -7.90
CA ARG A 64 9.91 0.52 -9.07
C ARG A 64 10.46 1.93 -9.25
N ASN A 65 9.60 2.94 -9.14
CA ASN A 65 9.98 4.35 -9.32
C ASN A 65 10.95 4.85 -8.24
N TYR A 66 10.84 4.31 -7.03
CA TYR A 66 11.68 4.70 -5.88
C TYR A 66 12.71 3.64 -5.48
N SER A 67 13.03 2.72 -6.41
CA SER A 67 13.95 1.59 -6.22
C SER A 67 15.41 2.00 -5.93
N GLN A 68 15.80 3.23 -6.21
CA GLN A 68 17.17 3.70 -5.96
C GLN A 68 17.44 3.88 -4.47
N SER A 69 18.52 3.25 -4.00
CA SER A 69 19.08 3.43 -2.65
C SER A 69 19.69 4.83 -2.50
N TRP A 70 19.63 5.35 -1.27
CA TRP A 70 20.40 6.52 -0.84
C TRP A 70 21.90 6.22 -0.84
#